data_AF-A0A7J6B530-F1
#
_entry.id   AF-A0A7J6B530-F1
#
_cell.length_a   1.000
_cell.length_b   1.000
_cell.length_c   1.000
_cell.angle_alpha   90.00
_cell.angle_beta   90.00
_cell.angle_gamma   90.00
#
_symmetry.space_group_name_H-M   'P 1'
#
loop_
_entity.id
_entity.type
_entity.pdbx_description
1 polymer ?
#
loop_
_entity_poly.entity_id
_entity_poly.type
_entity_poly.pdbx_seq_one_letter_code
_entity_poly.pdbx_strand_id
1 'polypeptide(L)'
;MPSPSRSGSRRIMEPTNLQKAIAIATKASQEDEAGNYEEAIKSYHHAVKYFLHIVKREPQGKEGNQKIRDKCSQYLDRAEKLQEYLDEKQSDEAVISHLSTLRPDKMA
;
A
#
# COMPACT_ATOMS: atom_id res chain seq x y z
N MET A 1 -21.29 -24.81 35.04
CA MET A 1 -20.87 -23.46 34.59
C MET A 1 -19.38 -23.49 34.28
N PRO A 2 -18.84 -22.70 33.35
CA PRO A 2 -19.11 -22.57 31.91
C PRO A 2 -18.18 -23.50 31.06
N SER A 3 -18.58 -23.76 29.81
CA SER A 3 -17.87 -24.60 28.83
C SER A 3 -16.57 -23.93 28.33
N PRO A 4 -15.45 -24.65 28.15
CA PRO A 4 -14.31 -24.12 27.42
C PRO A 4 -14.61 -24.14 25.92
N SER A 5 -15.20 -23.05 25.44
CA SER A 5 -15.18 -22.67 24.03
C SER A 5 -13.78 -22.21 23.67
N ARG A 6 -13.06 -23.01 22.87
CA ARG A 6 -12.05 -22.60 21.87
C ARG A 6 -11.19 -23.81 21.50
N SER A 7 -11.73 -24.74 20.73
CA SER A 7 -10.89 -25.44 19.75
C SER A 7 -11.16 -24.78 18.40
N GLY A 8 -10.68 -23.54 18.28
CA GLY A 8 -10.53 -22.92 16.99
C GLY A 8 -9.51 -23.76 16.25
N SER A 9 -9.99 -24.61 15.34
CA SER A 9 -9.17 -25.31 14.37
C SER A 9 -8.31 -24.28 13.66
N ARG A 10 -7.08 -24.09 14.14
CA ARG A 10 -6.00 -23.46 13.39
C ARG A 10 -5.78 -24.41 12.22
N ARG A 11 -6.58 -24.27 11.16
CA ARG A 11 -6.26 -24.85 9.87
C ARG A 11 -4.87 -24.38 9.58
N ILE A 12 -3.96 -25.33 9.49
CA ILE A 12 -2.59 -25.14 9.02
C ILE A 12 -2.78 -24.57 7.61
N MET A 13 -2.65 -23.24 7.49
CA MET A 13 -2.92 -22.55 6.24
C MET A 13 -1.70 -22.80 5.37
N GLU A 14 -1.85 -23.63 4.33
CA GLU A 14 -1.02 -23.43 3.16
C GLU A 14 -1.16 -21.95 2.77
N PRO A 15 -0.06 -21.25 2.40
CA PRO A 15 -0.13 -19.85 2.05
C PRO A 15 -0.95 -19.70 0.77
N THR A 16 -2.25 -19.51 0.96
CA THR A 16 -3.19 -19.28 -0.13
C THR A 16 -2.78 -17.99 -0.83
N ASN A 17 -3.21 -17.84 -2.09
CA ASN A 17 -2.96 -16.62 -2.85
C ASN A 17 -3.35 -15.36 -2.05
N LEU A 18 -4.36 -15.46 -1.18
CA LEU A 18 -4.77 -14.44 -0.22
C LEU A 18 -3.69 -14.07 0.79
N GLN A 19 -2.97 -15.04 1.38
CA GLN A 19 -1.87 -14.74 2.30
C GLN A 19 -0.72 -14.01 1.60
N LYS A 20 -0.44 -14.34 0.34
CA LYS A 20 0.55 -13.59 -0.46
C LYS A 20 0.12 -12.14 -0.67
N ALA A 21 -1.15 -11.91 -1.02
CA ALA A 21 -1.69 -10.57 -1.17
C ALA A 21 -1.60 -9.75 0.12
N ILE A 22 -1.92 -10.38 1.26
CA ILE A 22 -1.80 -9.76 2.59
C ILE A 22 -0.34 -9.44 2.90
N ALA A 23 0.60 -10.35 2.62
CA ALA A 23 2.02 -10.11 2.86
C ALA A 23 2.54 -8.90 2.05
N ILE A 24 2.11 -8.76 0.79
CA ILE A 24 2.46 -7.59 -0.04
C ILE A 24 1.86 -6.31 0.55
N ALA A 25 0.59 -6.34 0.99
CA ALA A 25 -0.05 -5.19 1.61
C ALA A 25 0.64 -4.78 2.92
N THR A 26 1.05 -5.74 3.74
CA THR A 26 1.83 -5.49 4.96
C THR A 26 3.19 -4.90 4.61
N LYS A 27 3.88 -5.42 3.59
CA LYS A 27 5.14 -4.83 3.13
C LYS A 27 4.94 -3.38 2.66
N ALA A 28 3.86 -3.09 1.95
CA ALA A 28 3.53 -1.72 1.52
C ALA A 28 3.40 -0.75 2.70
N SER A 29 2.69 -1.17 3.76
CA SER A 29 2.60 -0.38 5.00
C SER A 29 3.94 -0.21 5.70
N GLN A 30 4.79 -1.23 5.72
CA GLN A 30 6.14 -1.11 6.30
C GLN A 30 7.01 -0.12 5.54
N GLU A 31 6.91 -0.11 4.20
CA GLU A 31 7.63 0.85 3.35
C GLU A 31 7.08 2.27 3.54
N ASP A 32 5.77 2.43 3.71
CA ASP A 32 5.12 3.72 4.07
C ASP A 32 5.69 4.26 5.39
N GLU A 33 5.73 3.43 6.44
CA GLU A 33 6.30 3.79 7.75
C GLU A 33 7.81 4.04 7.69
N ALA A 34 8.53 3.38 6.77
CA ALA A 34 9.95 3.61 6.55
C ALA A 34 10.26 4.90 5.77
N GLY A 35 9.24 5.57 5.22
CA GLY A 35 9.40 6.75 4.35
C GLY A 35 9.75 6.40 2.90
N ASN A 36 9.69 5.11 2.53
CA ASN A 36 9.90 4.63 1.16
C ASN A 36 8.59 4.72 0.37
N TYR A 37 8.03 5.93 0.24
CA TYR A 37 6.71 6.13 -0.34
C TYR A 37 6.59 5.62 -1.79
N GLU A 38 7.66 5.74 -2.59
CA GLU A 38 7.67 5.23 -3.98
C GLU A 38 7.49 3.70 -4.05
N GLU A 39 8.21 2.96 -3.20
CA GLU A 39 8.09 1.50 -3.10
C GLU A 39 6.76 1.08 -2.44
N ALA A 40 6.28 1.87 -1.46
CA ALA A 40 5.00 1.66 -0.81
C ALA A 40 3.84 1.74 -1.80
N ILE A 41 3.80 2.80 -2.64
CA ILE A 41 2.79 2.99 -3.69
C ILE A 41 2.79 1.80 -4.65
N LYS A 42 3.95 1.41 -5.17
CA LYS A 42 4.09 0.24 -6.06
C LYS A 42 3.57 -1.04 -5.39
N SER A 43 3.91 -1.23 -4.12
CA SER A 43 3.50 -2.40 -3.34
C SER A 43 1.99 -2.40 -3.08
N TYR A 44 1.37 -1.25 -2.80
CA TYR A 44 -0.09 -1.13 -2.67
C TYR A 44 -0.81 -1.53 -3.96
N HIS A 45 -0.38 -1.04 -5.12
CA HIS A 45 -0.93 -1.45 -6.41
C HIS A 45 -0.78 -2.95 -6.66
N HIS A 46 0.37 -3.51 -6.29
CA HIS A 46 0.65 -4.93 -6.44
C HIS A 46 -0.28 -5.78 -5.55
N ALA A 47 -0.49 -5.38 -4.29
CA ALA A 47 -1.42 -6.03 -3.39
C ALA A 47 -2.85 -6.05 -3.95
N VAL A 48 -3.34 -4.90 -4.44
CA VAL A 48 -4.67 -4.76 -5.06
C VAL A 48 -4.83 -5.69 -6.26
N LYS A 49 -3.82 -5.76 -7.12
CA LYS A 49 -3.84 -6.65 -8.30
C LYS A 49 -3.96 -8.13 -7.89
N TYR A 50 -3.23 -8.55 -6.86
CA TYR A 50 -3.34 -9.92 -6.32
C TYR A 50 -4.71 -10.17 -5.70
N PHE A 51 -5.23 -9.24 -4.91
CA PHE A 51 -6.56 -9.30 -4.32
C PHE A 51 -7.66 -9.47 -5.37
N LEU A 52 -7.62 -8.70 -6.45
CA LEU A 52 -8.56 -8.81 -7.57
C LEU A 52 -8.41 -10.16 -8.30
N HIS A 53 -7.18 -10.64 -8.49
CA HIS A 53 -6.93 -11.95 -9.10
C HIS A 53 -7.58 -13.07 -8.30
N ILE A 54 -7.44 -13.04 -6.97
CA ILE A 54 -8.05 -14.03 -6.07
C ILE A 54 -9.56 -13.96 -6.16
N VAL A 55 -10.16 -12.77 -6.05
CA VAL A 55 -11.62 -12.59 -6.14
C VAL A 55 -12.18 -13.14 -7.45
N LYS A 56 -11.41 -13.04 -8.54
CA LYS A 56 -11.81 -13.50 -9.88
C LYS A 56 -11.61 -15.01 -10.09
N ARG A 57 -10.56 -15.60 -9.49
CA ARG A 57 -10.20 -17.03 -9.64
C ARG A 57 -10.82 -17.92 -8.58
N GLU A 58 -10.74 -17.50 -7.32
CA GLU A 58 -11.26 -18.17 -6.12
C GLU A 58 -12.04 -17.17 -5.24
N PRO A 59 -13.29 -16.85 -5.61
CA PRO A 59 -14.12 -15.95 -4.82
C PRO A 59 -14.33 -16.49 -3.40
N GLN A 60 -13.98 -15.68 -2.39
CA GLN A 60 -14.07 -16.05 -0.96
C GLN A 60 -15.48 -15.88 -0.38
N GLY A 61 -16.52 -15.93 -1.23
CA GLY A 61 -17.91 -15.60 -0.90
C GLY A 61 -18.24 -14.10 -1.01
N LYS A 62 -19.53 -13.74 -0.90
CA LYS A 62 -20.00 -12.34 -1.02
C LYS A 62 -19.30 -11.42 -0.01
N GLU A 63 -19.27 -11.81 1.26
CA GLU A 63 -18.65 -11.00 2.32
C GLU A 63 -17.12 -10.93 2.20
N GLY A 64 -16.46 -12.04 1.88
CA GLY A 64 -15.01 -12.07 1.68
C GLY A 64 -14.57 -11.19 0.52
N ASN A 65 -15.27 -11.31 -0.62
CA ASN A 65 -15.00 -10.49 -1.80
C ASN A 65 -15.26 -9.00 -1.54
N GLN A 66 -16.33 -8.67 -0.80
CA GLN A 66 -16.60 -7.29 -0.42
C GLN A 66 -15.47 -6.73 0.44
N LYS A 67 -15.03 -7.47 1.47
CA LYS A 67 -13.90 -7.07 2.33
C LYS A 67 -12.60 -6.85 1.55
N ILE A 68 -12.33 -7.70 0.56
CA ILE A 68 -11.15 -7.57 -0.29
C ILE A 68 -11.24 -6.29 -1.15
N ARG A 69 -12.40 -6.01 -1.75
CA ARG A 69 -12.63 -4.78 -2.53
C ARG A 69 -12.50 -3.53 -1.66
N ASP A 70 -13.06 -3.56 -0.46
CA ASP A 70 -12.96 -2.47 0.52
C ASP A 70 -11.50 -2.17 0.86
N LYS A 71 -10.71 -3.22 1.16
CA LYS A 71 -9.26 -3.10 1.37
C LYS A 71 -8.56 -2.50 0.16
N CYS A 72 -8.91 -2.94 -1.05
CA CYS A 72 -8.29 -2.43 -2.26
C CYS A 72 -8.53 -0.93 -2.42
N SER A 73 -9.76 -0.47 -2.15
CA SER A 73 -10.09 0.95 -2.20
C SER A 73 -9.28 1.76 -1.17
N GLN A 74 -9.13 1.22 0.04
CA GLN A 74 -8.34 1.88 1.10
C GLN A 74 -6.86 2.00 0.74
N TYR A 75 -6.27 0.97 0.11
CA TYR A 75 -4.87 1.01 -0.32
C TYR A 75 -4.64 1.96 -1.49
N LEU A 76 -5.58 2.09 -2.42
CA LEU A 76 -5.50 3.06 -3.51
C LEU A 76 -5.59 4.50 -3.00
N ASP A 77 -6.55 4.79 -2.12
CA ASP A 77 -6.68 6.13 -1.49
C ASP A 77 -5.38 6.53 -0.76
N ARG A 78 -4.76 5.58 -0.05
CA ARG A 78 -3.46 5.80 0.59
C ARG A 78 -2.36 6.07 -0.43
N ALA A 79 -2.28 5.27 -1.49
CA ALA A 79 -1.26 5.41 -2.52
C ALA A 79 -1.36 6.75 -3.26
N GLU A 80 -2.57 7.23 -3.55
CA GLU A 80 -2.80 8.55 -4.16
C GLU A 80 -2.27 9.68 -3.26
N LYS A 81 -2.61 9.65 -1.96
CA LYS A 81 -2.10 10.63 -0.99
C LYS A 81 -0.58 10.62 -0.87
N LEU A 82 0.03 9.44 -0.89
CA LEU A 82 1.49 9.31 -0.86
C LEU A 82 2.14 9.87 -2.12
N GLN A 83 1.48 9.71 -3.27
CA GLN A 83 1.97 10.23 -4.53
C GLN A 83 1.91 11.77 -4.56
N GLU A 84 0.81 12.37 -4.07
CA GLU A 84 0.71 13.83 -3.90
C GLU A 84 1.80 14.35 -2.96
N TYR A 85 2.02 13.68 -1.82
CA TYR A 85 3.07 14.06 -0.89
C TYR A 85 4.47 14.04 -1.52
N LEU A 86 4.76 13.04 -2.36
CA LEU A 86 6.03 12.95 -3.09
C LEU A 86 6.18 14.06 -4.13
N ASP A 87 5.11 14.40 -4.86
CA ASP A 87 5.10 15.47 -5.87
C ASP A 87 5.36 16.84 -5.22
N GLU A 88 4.68 17.13 -4.10
CA GLU A 88 4.93 18.34 -3.30
C GLU A 88 6.39 18.37 -2.83
N LYS A 89 6.88 17.30 -2.20
CA LYS A 89 8.27 17.19 -1.74
C LYS A 89 9.31 17.41 -2.83
N GLN A 90 9.08 16.85 -4.01
CA GLN A 90 9.99 16.97 -5.15
C GLN A 90 9.99 18.39 -5.73
N SER A 91 8.83 19.06 -5.71
CA SER A 91 8.71 20.44 -6.14
C SER A 91 9.46 21.42 -5.21
N ASP A 92 9.42 21.21 -3.90
CA ASP A 92 10.19 22.01 -2.92
C ASP A 92 11.71 21.88 -3.11
N GLU A 93 12.23 20.66 -3.35
CA GLU A 93 13.66 20.46 -3.61
C GLU A 93 14.14 21.10 -4.92
N ALA A 94 13.31 21.03 -5.97
CA ALA A 94 13.64 21.62 -7.26
C ALA A 94 13.76 23.15 -7.18
N VAL A 95 12.89 23.80 -6.41
CA VAL A 95 12.90 25.27 -6.20
C VAL A 95 14.18 25.73 -5.50
N ILE A 96 14.67 25.00 -4.49
CA ILE A 96 15.91 25.35 -3.77
C ILE A 96 17.14 25.19 -4.67
N SER A 97 17.19 24.14 -5.50
CA SER A 97 18.30 23.94 -6.45
C SER A 97 18.34 25.03 -7.53
N HIS A 98 17.16 25.49 -7.99
CA HIS A 98 17.08 26.54 -9.01
C HIS A 98 17.41 27.92 -8.43
N LEU A 99 17.02 28.22 -7.19
CA LEU A 99 17.34 29.50 -6.55
C LEU A 99 18.84 29.65 -6.25
N SER A 100 19.54 28.53 -6.01
CA SER A 100 20.99 28.52 -5.75
C SER A 100 21.85 28.77 -7.00
N THR A 101 21.28 28.62 -8.20
CA THR A 101 21.98 28.90 -9.47
C THR A 101 21.78 30.33 -9.98
N LEU A 102 20.84 31.10 -9.41
CA LEU A 102 20.74 32.54 -9.60
C LEU A 102 21.77 33.28 -8.73
N ARG A 103 23.06 33.22 -9.12
CA ARG A 103 24.06 34.19 -8.66
C ARG A 103 23.77 35.58 -9.27
N PRO A 104 23.89 36.67 -8.48
CA PRO A 104 23.72 38.04 -8.94
C PRO A 104 24.98 38.58 -9.66
N ASP A 105 25.36 38.00 -10.80
CA ASP A 105 26.59 38.37 -11.53
C ASP A 105 26.32 38.96 -12.94
N LYS A 106 25.37 39.88 -13.05
CA LYS A 106 25.22 40.76 -14.23
C LYS A 106 24.61 42.09 -13.77
N MET A 107 25.25 43.26 -13.85
CA MET A 107 26.55 43.65 -14.37
C MET A 107 26.98 44.94 -13.66
N ALA A 108 28.28 45.04 -13.39
CA ALA A 108 28.99 46.30 -13.30
C ALA A 108 29.22 46.88 -14.71
#